data_AF-A0A537AEC5-F1
#
_entry.id   AF-A0A537AEC5-F1
#
_cell.length_a   1.000
_cell.length_b   1.000
_cell.length_c   1.000
_cell.angle_alpha   90.00
_cell.angle_beta   90.00
_cell.angle_gamma   90.00
#
_symmetry.space_group_name_H-M   'P 1'
#
loop_
_entity.id
_entity.type
_entity.pdbx_description
1 polymer ?
#
loop_
_entity_poly.entity_id
_entity_poly.type
_entity_poly.pdbx_seq_one_letter_code
_entity_poly.pdbx_strand_id
1 'polypeptide(L)'
;MSYLVRLCTLALLLSQSLAAHAEPYNLGAFRLAPIDDPWRIEFQPGAKQVTRQDIEQVVKIVGATRGWKVANSTEGRMELTNVIREHTMSIELAYDATGYGIRYLQSTNLLYKELANSGGTLRVIHSNYNGWIKDLAAGINAGLGVPAQTTIGFAPLEKVDAVPFLREKGREAYKEFLSRPTPRAFAIAPNGAWASSSRSAPGSRQQLDVVGYAMESCNRRGNGECKLYALDEHVVWRSDR
;
A
#
# COMPACT_ATOMS: atom_id res chain seq x y z
N MET A 1 -43.80 -32.75 48.85
CA MET A 1 -42.36 -32.62 48.57
C MET A 1 -42.20 -31.96 47.20
N SER A 2 -42.15 -30.63 47.17
CA SER A 2 -42.01 -29.85 45.93
C SER A 2 -40.54 -29.48 45.74
N TYR A 3 -39.90 -30.02 44.71
CA TYR A 3 -38.52 -29.71 44.35
C TYR A 3 -38.49 -28.46 43.46
N LEU A 4 -38.00 -27.35 44.01
CA LEU A 4 -37.62 -26.14 43.26
C LEU A 4 -36.29 -26.40 42.53
N VAL A 5 -36.35 -26.59 41.21
CA VAL A 5 -35.16 -26.63 40.36
C VAL A 5 -34.66 -25.20 40.16
N ARG A 6 -33.55 -24.85 40.81
CA ARG A 6 -32.80 -23.61 40.52
C ARG A 6 -32.10 -23.78 39.17
N LEU A 7 -32.61 -23.13 38.13
CA LEU A 7 -31.88 -22.90 36.88
C LEU A 7 -30.74 -21.90 37.14
N CYS A 8 -29.51 -22.39 37.17
CA CYS A 8 -28.31 -21.57 37.17
C CYS A 8 -28.07 -21.11 35.72
N THR A 9 -28.44 -19.88 35.39
CA THR A 9 -28.12 -19.25 34.10
C THR A 9 -26.62 -18.98 34.04
N LEU A 10 -25.88 -19.84 33.34
CA LEU A 10 -24.48 -19.63 33.01
C LEU A 10 -24.40 -18.54 31.92
N ALA A 11 -24.09 -17.31 32.29
CA ALA A 11 -23.86 -16.24 31.32
C ALA A 11 -22.49 -16.46 30.65
N LEU A 12 -22.48 -16.96 29.40
CA LEU A 12 -21.29 -16.96 28.55
C LEU A 12 -20.91 -15.49 28.25
N LEU A 13 -19.87 -14.99 28.90
CA LEU A 13 -19.21 -13.75 28.52
C LEU A 13 -18.48 -14.00 27.19
N LEU A 14 -19.10 -13.62 26.08
CA LEU A 14 -18.42 -13.49 24.79
C LEU A 14 -17.37 -12.39 24.94
N SER A 15 -16.12 -12.77 25.20
CA SER A 15 -14.98 -11.87 25.12
C SER A 15 -14.83 -11.43 23.67
N GLN A 16 -15.44 -10.29 23.31
CA GLN A 16 -15.13 -9.63 22.06
C GLN A 16 -13.67 -9.21 22.15
N SER A 17 -12.79 -9.95 21.47
CA SER A 17 -11.44 -9.49 21.21
C SER A 17 -11.56 -8.17 20.45
N LEU A 18 -11.32 -7.05 21.13
CA LEU A 18 -11.01 -5.79 20.48
C LEU A 18 -9.75 -6.04 19.66
N ALA A 19 -9.91 -6.37 18.38
CA ALA A 19 -8.81 -6.25 17.44
C ALA A 19 -8.36 -4.79 17.55
N ALA A 20 -7.17 -4.58 18.11
CA ALA A 20 -6.60 -3.26 18.23
C ALA A 20 -6.53 -2.69 16.81
N HIS A 21 -7.39 -1.72 16.49
CA HIS A 21 -7.36 -1.08 15.19
C HIS A 21 -6.00 -0.40 15.05
N ALA A 22 -5.27 -0.81 14.02
CA ALA A 22 -4.03 -0.19 13.60
C ALA A 22 -4.28 1.32 13.39
N GLU A 23 -3.67 2.17 14.21
CA GLU A 23 -3.65 3.61 13.94
C GLU A 23 -2.59 3.86 12.85
N PRO A 24 -2.96 4.52 11.74
CA PRO A 24 -2.00 4.83 10.69
C PRO A 24 -0.99 5.86 11.19
N TYR A 25 0.22 5.82 10.63
CA TYR A 25 1.22 6.84 10.90
C TYR A 25 0.68 8.24 10.57
N ASN A 26 0.73 9.15 11.55
CA ASN A 26 0.22 10.51 11.38
C ASN A 26 1.20 11.36 10.57
N LEU A 27 0.86 11.59 9.30
CA LEU A 27 1.59 12.43 8.33
C LEU A 27 1.34 13.95 8.51
N GLY A 28 0.80 14.37 9.66
CA GLY A 28 0.49 15.77 9.97
C GLY A 28 -0.88 16.24 9.47
N ALA A 29 -1.66 15.36 8.84
CA ALA A 29 -3.04 15.63 8.44
C ALA A 29 -3.86 14.34 8.40
N PHE A 30 -5.08 14.37 8.96
CA PHE A 30 -6.02 13.24 9.12
C PHE A 30 -6.39 12.49 7.82
N ARG A 31 -6.00 13.00 6.64
CA ARG A 31 -6.38 12.45 5.34
C ARG A 31 -5.20 12.07 4.45
N LEU A 32 -3.96 12.31 4.88
CA LEU A 32 -2.78 11.94 4.11
C LEU A 32 -2.44 10.47 4.35
N ALA A 33 -2.05 9.78 3.28
CA ALA A 33 -1.49 8.43 3.31
C ALA A 33 -0.31 8.34 2.33
N PRO A 34 0.62 7.39 2.50
CA PRO A 34 1.53 7.00 1.42
C PRO A 34 0.73 6.68 0.16
N ILE A 35 1.19 7.15 -1.00
CA ILE A 35 0.55 6.81 -2.26
C ILE A 35 0.80 5.34 -2.60
N ASP A 36 -0.26 4.62 -2.93
CA ASP A 36 -0.16 3.26 -3.46
C ASP A 36 0.20 3.34 -4.95
N ASP A 37 1.49 3.44 -5.27
CA ASP A 37 1.99 3.61 -6.63
C ASP A 37 3.42 3.08 -6.83
N PRO A 38 3.70 2.34 -7.91
CA PRO A 38 2.77 1.91 -8.97
C PRO A 38 2.00 0.64 -8.60
N TRP A 39 0.82 0.44 -9.19
CA TRP A 39 0.12 -0.85 -9.17
C TRP A 39 0.58 -1.69 -10.36
N ARG A 40 0.83 -2.98 -10.13
CA ARG A 40 1.12 -3.98 -11.16
C ARG A 40 0.22 -5.18 -10.95
N ILE A 41 -0.51 -5.55 -11.99
CA ILE A 41 -1.41 -6.69 -12.01
C ILE A 41 -0.88 -7.65 -13.06
N GLU A 42 -0.49 -8.84 -12.62
CA GLU A 42 0.08 -9.90 -13.46
C GLU A 42 -0.90 -11.07 -13.53
N PHE A 43 -1.29 -11.48 -14.73
CA PHE A 43 -2.19 -12.62 -14.91
C PHE A 43 -1.47 -13.93 -14.57
N GLN A 44 -2.18 -14.83 -13.88
CA GLN A 44 -1.58 -16.10 -13.47
C GLN A 44 -1.42 -17.06 -14.67
N PRO A 45 -0.36 -17.90 -14.68
CA PRO A 45 -0.19 -18.94 -15.70
C PRO A 45 -1.43 -19.84 -15.82
N GLY A 46 -1.80 -20.20 -17.04
CA GLY A 46 -2.97 -21.05 -17.30
C GLY A 46 -4.32 -20.33 -17.22
N ALA A 47 -4.33 -19.01 -16.95
CA ALA A 47 -5.53 -18.20 -17.15
C ALA A 47 -5.98 -18.23 -18.62
N LYS A 48 -7.27 -17.95 -18.84
CA LYS A 48 -7.80 -17.67 -20.18
C LYS A 48 -6.93 -16.60 -20.84
N GLN A 49 -6.65 -16.76 -22.13
CA GLN A 49 -5.92 -15.75 -22.89
C GLN A 49 -6.71 -14.42 -22.90
N VAL A 50 -6.05 -13.37 -22.43
CA VAL A 50 -6.53 -11.98 -22.45
C VAL A 50 -5.75 -11.22 -23.51
N THR A 51 -6.44 -10.59 -24.44
CA THR A 51 -5.83 -9.76 -25.48
C THR A 51 -5.72 -8.31 -25.04
N ARG A 52 -4.90 -7.51 -25.76
CA ARG A 52 -4.85 -6.06 -25.56
C ARG A 52 -6.22 -5.41 -25.78
N GLN A 53 -6.98 -5.90 -26.77
CA GLN A 53 -8.32 -5.39 -27.06
C GLN A 53 -9.30 -5.68 -25.91
N ASP A 54 -9.21 -6.86 -25.29
CA ASP A 54 -10.03 -7.20 -24.12
C ASP A 54 -9.77 -6.22 -22.96
N ILE A 55 -8.49 -5.96 -22.66
CA ILE A 55 -8.10 -5.01 -21.61
C ILE A 55 -8.58 -3.60 -21.96
N GLU A 56 -8.34 -3.14 -23.18
CA GLU A 56 -8.78 -1.83 -23.64
C GLU A 56 -10.30 -1.65 -23.51
N GLN A 57 -11.08 -2.64 -23.93
CA GLN A 57 -12.54 -2.61 -23.84
C GLN A 57 -13.01 -2.61 -22.38
N VAL A 58 -12.46 -3.48 -21.54
CA VAL A 58 -12.82 -3.56 -20.12
C VAL A 58 -12.45 -2.27 -19.39
N VAL A 59 -11.26 -1.71 -19.63
CA VAL A 59 -10.83 -0.44 -19.02
C VAL A 59 -11.77 0.70 -19.41
N LYS A 60 -12.19 0.79 -20.68
CA LYS A 60 -13.13 1.83 -21.14
C LYS A 60 -14.50 1.69 -20.46
N ILE A 61 -15.04 0.48 -20.38
CA ILE A 61 -16.34 0.21 -19.76
C ILE A 61 -16.29 0.49 -18.26
N VAL A 62 -15.37 -0.18 -17.55
CA VAL A 62 -15.22 -0.05 -16.09
C VAL A 62 -14.87 1.38 -15.71
N GLY A 63 -13.93 1.99 -16.43
CA GLY A 63 -13.52 3.37 -16.21
C GLY A 63 -14.71 4.31 -16.27
N ALA A 64 -15.51 4.25 -17.34
CA ALA A 64 -16.70 5.08 -17.50
C ALA A 64 -17.72 4.90 -16.36
N THR A 65 -17.97 3.66 -15.93
CA THR A 65 -18.88 3.39 -14.80
C THR A 65 -18.40 3.94 -13.46
N ARG A 66 -17.09 4.23 -13.33
CA ARG A 66 -16.44 4.75 -12.13
C ARG A 66 -15.98 6.20 -12.27
N GLY A 67 -16.43 6.91 -13.31
CA GLY A 67 -16.10 8.32 -13.55
C GLY A 67 -14.74 8.59 -14.20
N TRP A 68 -13.98 7.54 -14.56
CA TRP A 68 -12.73 7.66 -15.30
C TRP A 68 -12.99 7.81 -16.80
N LYS A 69 -12.31 8.76 -17.44
CA LYS A 69 -12.40 9.04 -18.87
C LYS A 69 -11.04 8.83 -19.51
N VAL A 70 -11.02 8.23 -20.69
CA VAL A 70 -9.80 8.12 -21.51
C VAL A 70 -9.47 9.49 -22.09
N ALA A 71 -8.37 10.08 -21.66
CA ALA A 71 -7.87 11.36 -22.18
C ALA A 71 -6.96 11.16 -23.40
N ASN A 72 -6.17 10.09 -23.39
CA ASN A 72 -5.30 9.69 -24.50
C ASN A 72 -5.18 8.17 -24.53
N SER A 73 -4.99 7.59 -25.72
CA SER A 73 -4.83 6.14 -25.91
C SER A 73 -3.90 5.85 -27.07
N THR A 74 -2.89 5.03 -26.81
CA THR A 74 -2.03 4.40 -27.81
C THR A 74 -2.00 2.90 -27.56
N GLU A 75 -1.35 2.14 -28.45
CA GLU A 75 -1.28 0.69 -28.28
C GLU A 75 -0.58 0.30 -26.97
N GLY A 76 -1.30 -0.40 -26.08
CA GLY A 76 -0.76 -0.84 -24.79
C GLY A 76 -0.60 0.27 -23.74
N ARG A 77 -1.14 1.47 -23.97
CA ARG A 77 -1.10 2.57 -22.99
C ARG A 77 -2.31 3.48 -23.08
N MET A 78 -2.86 3.88 -21.93
CA MET A 78 -3.91 4.88 -21.82
C MET A 78 -3.58 5.89 -20.75
N GLU A 79 -3.99 7.14 -20.96
CA GLU A 79 -4.14 8.12 -19.88
C GLU A 79 -5.62 8.16 -19.48
N LEU A 80 -5.89 7.94 -18.20
CA LEU A 80 -7.22 8.05 -17.63
C LEU A 80 -7.30 9.24 -16.69
N THR A 81 -8.39 10.00 -16.79
CA THR A 81 -8.67 11.16 -15.95
C THR A 81 -9.95 10.94 -15.14
N ASN A 82 -9.99 11.42 -13.91
CA ASN A 82 -11.22 11.42 -13.11
C ASN A 82 -11.37 12.77 -12.41
N VAL A 83 -12.60 13.26 -12.38
CA VAL A 83 -12.98 14.54 -11.78
C VAL A 83 -14.12 14.29 -10.81
N ILE A 84 -13.88 14.57 -9.54
CA ILE A 84 -14.86 14.39 -8.46
C ILE A 84 -14.95 15.72 -7.73
N ARG A 85 -16.06 16.44 -7.95
CA ARG A 85 -16.24 17.82 -7.48
C ARG A 85 -15.07 18.70 -7.94
N GLU A 86 -14.29 19.25 -7.01
CA GLU A 86 -13.10 20.07 -7.24
C GLU A 86 -11.78 19.28 -7.35
N HIS A 87 -11.80 17.97 -7.16
CA HIS A 87 -10.61 17.12 -7.24
C HIS A 87 -10.41 16.60 -8.66
N THR A 88 -9.21 16.76 -9.20
CA THR A 88 -8.82 16.18 -10.49
C THR A 88 -7.63 15.25 -10.32
N MET A 89 -7.58 14.20 -11.12
CA MET A 89 -6.47 13.24 -11.13
C MET A 89 -6.30 12.61 -12.51
N SER A 90 -5.03 12.38 -12.88
CA SER A 90 -4.65 11.61 -14.06
C SER A 90 -3.77 10.43 -13.66
N ILE A 91 -3.98 9.30 -14.34
CA ILE A 91 -3.13 8.11 -14.24
C ILE A 91 -2.73 7.62 -15.63
N GLU A 92 -1.60 6.95 -15.71
CA GLU A 92 -1.22 6.12 -16.85
C GLU A 92 -1.63 4.68 -16.54
N LEU A 93 -2.27 4.02 -17.51
CA LEU A 93 -2.50 2.58 -17.52
C LEU A 93 -1.71 1.98 -18.67
N ALA A 94 -0.67 1.22 -18.36
CA ALA A 94 0.12 0.46 -19.34
C ALA A 94 -0.30 -1.01 -19.29
N TYR A 95 -0.40 -1.69 -20.43
CA TYR A 95 -0.93 -3.04 -20.49
C TYR A 95 -0.42 -3.85 -21.69
N ASP A 96 -0.39 -5.17 -21.51
CA ASP A 96 -0.12 -6.15 -22.56
C ASP A 96 -0.89 -7.45 -22.26
N ALA A 97 -0.57 -8.54 -22.97
CA ALA A 97 -1.27 -9.82 -22.80
C ALA A 97 -0.98 -10.52 -21.45
N THR A 98 -0.01 -10.05 -20.68
CA THR A 98 0.42 -10.62 -19.39
C THR A 98 -0.16 -9.89 -18.20
N GLY A 99 -0.71 -8.68 -18.39
CA GLY A 99 -1.23 -7.88 -17.29
C GLY A 99 -1.38 -6.40 -17.61
N TYR A 100 -1.54 -5.62 -16.56
CA TYR A 100 -1.57 -4.16 -16.65
C TYR A 100 -0.97 -3.50 -15.40
N GLY A 101 -0.54 -2.25 -15.54
CA GLY A 101 -0.07 -1.43 -14.45
C GLY A 101 -0.76 -0.08 -14.43
N ILE A 102 -0.93 0.49 -13.25
CA ILE A 102 -1.47 1.83 -13.04
C ILE A 102 -0.40 2.69 -12.37
N ARG A 103 -0.15 3.88 -12.92
CA ARG A 103 0.80 4.85 -12.40
C ARG A 103 0.17 6.22 -12.20
N TYR A 104 0.41 6.82 -11.06
CA TYR A 104 0.08 8.23 -10.80
C TYR A 104 0.83 9.14 -11.79
N LEU A 105 0.11 10.10 -12.39
CA LEU A 105 0.69 11.17 -13.20
C LEU A 105 0.63 12.50 -12.47
N GLN A 106 -0.59 12.97 -12.15
CA GLN A 106 -0.80 14.27 -11.50
C GLN A 106 -2.17 14.36 -10.83
N SER A 107 -2.34 15.36 -9.97
CA SER A 107 -3.62 15.69 -9.34
C SER A 107 -3.71 17.13 -8.87
N THR A 108 -4.93 17.63 -8.74
CA THR A 108 -5.26 18.91 -8.12
C THR A 108 -6.18 18.68 -6.94
N ASN A 109 -5.97 19.43 -5.83
CA ASN A 109 -6.75 19.34 -4.60
C ASN A 109 -6.71 17.97 -3.89
N LEU A 110 -5.73 17.11 -4.18
CA LEU A 110 -5.55 15.82 -3.49
C LEU A 110 -4.38 15.79 -2.51
N LEU A 111 -3.86 16.95 -2.11
CA LEU A 111 -2.78 17.06 -1.11
C LEU A 111 -1.51 16.28 -1.49
N TYR A 112 -1.26 16.04 -2.78
CA TYR A 112 -0.05 15.36 -3.23
C TYR A 112 1.20 16.12 -2.77
N LYS A 113 2.10 15.44 -2.08
CA LYS A 113 3.37 16.00 -1.60
C LYS A 113 4.48 14.96 -1.65
N GLU A 114 5.70 15.46 -1.79
CA GLU A 114 6.94 14.72 -1.74
C GLU A 114 7.70 15.13 -0.47
N LEU A 115 7.84 14.21 0.49
CA LEU A 115 8.46 14.47 1.79
C LEU A 115 9.89 13.91 1.82
N ALA A 116 10.86 14.74 2.20
CA ALA A 116 12.30 14.42 2.15
C ALA A 116 12.82 13.63 3.37
N ASN A 117 12.03 13.47 4.44
CA ASN A 117 12.47 12.93 5.73
C ASN A 117 12.72 11.41 5.74
N SER A 118 12.90 10.80 4.56
CA SER A 118 12.93 9.35 4.37
C SER A 118 14.21 8.86 3.68
N GLY A 119 15.26 9.70 3.57
CA GLY A 119 16.48 9.41 2.80
C GLY A 119 16.30 9.37 1.28
N GLY A 120 15.04 9.45 0.86
CA GLY A 120 14.57 9.77 -0.47
C GLY A 120 13.23 10.51 -0.35
N THR A 121 12.38 10.34 -1.36
CA THR A 121 11.07 11.00 -1.39
C THR A 121 9.95 10.04 -0.98
N LEU A 122 9.33 10.28 0.18
CA LEU A 122 8.05 9.69 0.54
C LEU A 122 6.92 10.48 -0.14
N ARG A 123 6.23 9.85 -1.09
CA ARG A 123 5.08 10.44 -1.76
C ARG A 123 3.81 10.19 -0.94
N VAL A 124 3.09 11.26 -0.64
CA VAL A 124 1.83 11.20 0.11
C VAL A 124 0.71 11.87 -0.68
N ILE A 125 -0.51 11.40 -0.48
CA ILE A 125 -1.71 11.91 -1.15
C ILE A 125 -2.92 11.73 -0.23
N HIS A 126 -4.03 12.40 -0.54
CA HIS A 126 -5.30 12.19 0.12
C HIS A 126 -5.73 10.71 -0.01
N SER A 127 -6.07 10.06 1.10
CA SER A 127 -6.34 8.62 1.19
C SER A 127 -7.42 8.11 0.22
N ASN A 128 -8.46 8.90 -0.05
CA ASN A 128 -9.46 8.59 -1.08
C ASN A 128 -8.86 8.26 -2.45
N TYR A 129 -7.72 8.84 -2.84
CA TYR A 129 -7.05 8.50 -4.09
C TYR A 129 -6.73 7.00 -4.16
N ASN A 130 -6.08 6.45 -3.12
CA ASN A 130 -5.76 5.02 -3.07
C ASN A 130 -7.04 4.17 -3.15
N GLY A 131 -8.13 4.63 -2.51
CA GLY A 131 -9.45 4.00 -2.63
C GLY A 131 -9.99 3.97 -4.07
N TRP A 132 -9.91 5.09 -4.79
CA TRP A 132 -10.38 5.16 -6.18
C TRP A 132 -9.54 4.32 -7.14
N ILE A 133 -8.22 4.22 -6.94
CA ILE A 133 -7.36 3.33 -7.73
C ILE A 133 -7.67 1.86 -7.43
N LYS A 134 -7.85 1.50 -6.15
CA LYS A 134 -8.26 0.16 -5.74
C LYS A 134 -9.58 -0.25 -6.38
N ASP A 135 -10.57 0.64 -6.37
CA ASP A 135 -11.88 0.41 -6.97
C ASP A 135 -11.81 0.24 -8.50
N LEU A 136 -11.00 1.06 -9.18
CA LEU A 136 -10.75 0.91 -10.61
C LEU A 136 -10.10 -0.43 -10.93
N ALA A 137 -9.02 -0.78 -10.23
CA ALA A 137 -8.31 -2.04 -10.43
C ALA A 137 -9.19 -3.26 -10.15
N ALA A 138 -9.98 -3.24 -9.06
CA ALA A 138 -10.93 -4.30 -8.76
C ALA A 138 -11.99 -4.47 -9.85
N GLY A 139 -12.49 -3.36 -10.40
CA GLY A 139 -13.44 -3.40 -11.52
C GLY A 139 -12.82 -3.99 -12.80
N ILE A 140 -11.59 -3.61 -13.14
CA ILE A 140 -10.89 -4.15 -14.32
C ILE A 140 -10.66 -5.65 -14.15
N ASN A 141 -10.17 -6.08 -12.98
CA ASN A 141 -9.97 -7.51 -12.67
C ASN A 141 -11.27 -8.31 -12.78
N ALA A 142 -12.37 -7.77 -12.24
CA ALA A 142 -13.69 -8.41 -12.35
C ALA A 142 -14.18 -8.49 -13.81
N GLY A 143 -13.96 -7.44 -14.60
CA GLY A 143 -14.35 -7.40 -16.02
C GLY A 143 -13.53 -8.35 -16.90
N LEU A 144 -12.25 -8.55 -16.58
CA LEU A 144 -11.38 -9.51 -17.28
C LEU A 144 -11.67 -10.96 -16.88
N GLY A 145 -12.09 -11.19 -15.64
CA GLY A 145 -12.51 -12.51 -15.16
C GLY A 145 -11.37 -13.54 -15.13
N VAL A 146 -10.13 -13.08 -14.96
CA VAL A 146 -8.94 -13.95 -14.87
C VAL A 146 -8.28 -13.84 -13.50
N PRO A 147 -7.69 -14.95 -12.99
CA PRO A 147 -6.88 -14.88 -11.77
C PRO A 147 -5.64 -14.01 -12.03
N ALA A 148 -5.38 -13.08 -11.12
CA ALA A 148 -4.27 -12.15 -11.22
C ALA A 148 -3.62 -11.90 -9.86
N GLN A 149 -2.32 -11.64 -9.87
CA GLN A 149 -1.57 -11.18 -8.71
C GLN A 149 -1.41 -9.66 -8.77
N THR A 150 -1.76 -8.98 -7.67
CA THR A 150 -1.56 -7.53 -7.55
C THR A 150 -0.34 -7.25 -6.68
N THR A 151 0.55 -6.40 -7.17
CA THR A 151 1.68 -5.85 -6.44
C THR A 151 1.58 -4.32 -6.44
N ILE A 152 1.73 -3.71 -5.27
CA ILE A 152 1.75 -2.25 -5.09
C ILE A 152 3.15 -1.81 -4.68
N GLY A 153 3.66 -0.73 -5.25
CA GLY A 153 4.99 -0.22 -4.91
C GLY A 153 6.09 -1.11 -5.49
N PHE A 154 7.20 -1.25 -4.78
CA PHE A 154 8.37 -2.01 -5.26
C PHE A 154 8.15 -3.53 -5.26
N ALA A 155 7.56 -4.09 -4.20
CA ALA A 155 7.28 -5.51 -4.03
C ALA A 155 6.12 -5.71 -3.04
N PRO A 156 5.47 -6.89 -2.97
CA PRO A 156 4.54 -7.19 -1.88
C PRO A 156 5.23 -7.06 -0.52
N LEU A 157 4.52 -6.51 0.48
CA LEU A 157 5.08 -6.24 1.80
C LEU A 157 5.66 -7.51 2.46
N GLU A 158 5.03 -8.66 2.24
CA GLU A 158 5.40 -9.93 2.86
C GLU A 158 6.61 -10.60 2.18
N LYS A 159 7.08 -10.06 1.04
CA LYS A 159 8.21 -10.61 0.28
C LYS A 159 9.55 -10.19 0.87
N VAL A 160 9.92 -10.86 1.97
CA VAL A 160 11.19 -10.68 2.69
C VAL A 160 12.42 -10.82 1.78
N ASP A 161 12.35 -11.72 0.80
CA ASP A 161 13.40 -11.97 -0.18
C ASP A 161 13.62 -10.80 -1.14
N ALA A 162 12.58 -10.02 -1.43
CA ALA A 162 12.61 -8.86 -2.31
C ALA A 162 13.23 -7.61 -1.68
N VAL A 163 13.35 -7.51 -0.35
CA VAL A 163 13.92 -6.32 0.30
C VAL A 163 15.41 -6.16 -0.09
N PRO A 164 15.82 -5.05 -0.71
CA PRO A 164 17.19 -4.86 -1.17
C PRO A 164 18.22 -4.86 -0.04
N PHE A 165 19.46 -5.25 -0.36
CA PHE A 165 20.67 -5.16 0.49
C PHE A 165 20.66 -5.95 1.81
N LEU A 166 19.52 -6.51 2.23
CA LEU A 166 19.42 -7.25 3.48
C LEU A 166 20.18 -8.57 3.41
N ARG A 167 21.03 -8.77 4.42
CA ARG A 167 21.61 -10.08 4.79
C ARG A 167 20.66 -10.85 5.70
N GLU A 168 21.03 -12.07 6.07
CA GLU A 168 20.22 -12.97 6.91
C GLU A 168 19.59 -12.28 8.14
N LYS A 169 20.41 -11.65 9.00
CA LYS A 169 19.92 -10.90 10.17
C LYS A 169 18.96 -9.76 9.83
N GLY A 170 19.16 -9.11 8.69
CA GLY A 170 18.24 -8.06 8.22
C GLY A 170 16.90 -8.64 7.78
N ARG A 171 16.91 -9.80 7.11
CA ARG A 171 15.69 -10.52 6.72
C ARG A 171 14.92 -11.01 7.94
N GLU A 172 15.60 -11.47 8.98
CA GLU A 172 14.98 -11.80 10.28
C GLU A 172 14.33 -10.56 10.91
N ALA A 173 15.04 -9.43 10.95
CA ALA A 173 14.49 -8.18 11.45
C ALA A 173 13.30 -7.67 10.63
N TYR A 174 13.31 -7.89 9.31
CA TYR A 174 12.17 -7.54 8.47
C TYR A 174 10.94 -8.41 8.78
N LYS A 175 11.12 -9.72 8.98
CA LYS A 175 10.03 -10.61 9.47
C LYS A 175 9.48 -10.14 10.82
N GLU A 176 10.36 -9.72 11.72
CA GLU A 176 9.95 -9.14 12.99
C GLU A 176 9.14 -7.86 12.77
N PHE A 177 9.62 -6.94 11.95
CA PHE A 177 8.90 -5.72 11.55
C PHE A 177 7.47 -6.02 11.06
N LEU A 178 7.29 -7.05 10.21
CA LEU A 178 5.98 -7.47 9.71
C LEU A 178 5.01 -7.93 10.81
N SER A 179 5.51 -8.35 11.97
CA SER A 179 4.70 -8.73 13.14
C SER A 179 4.44 -7.58 14.13
N ARG A 180 5.10 -6.43 13.98
CA ARG A 180 4.97 -5.30 14.90
C ARG A 180 3.67 -4.52 14.65
N PRO A 181 3.04 -3.94 15.69
CA PRO A 181 1.85 -3.10 15.51
C PRO A 181 2.21 -1.78 14.81
N THR A 182 1.23 -1.17 14.14
CA THR A 182 1.37 0.20 13.61
C THR A 182 1.25 1.25 14.73
N PRO A 183 1.82 2.45 14.53
CA PRO A 183 2.70 2.82 13.41
C PRO A 183 4.05 2.07 13.45
N ARG A 184 4.61 1.75 12.28
CA ARG A 184 5.90 1.07 12.10
C ARG A 184 6.63 1.53 10.84
N ALA A 185 7.96 1.58 10.89
CA ALA A 185 8.80 1.95 9.75
C ALA A 185 10.03 1.03 9.65
N PHE A 186 10.49 0.80 8.42
CA PHE A 186 11.70 0.03 8.14
C PHE A 186 12.57 0.77 7.13
N ALA A 187 13.83 1.03 7.50
CA ALA A 187 14.82 1.71 6.67
C ALA A 187 15.99 0.79 6.34
N ILE A 188 16.55 0.93 5.14
CA ILE A 188 17.68 0.13 4.63
C ILE A 188 18.71 1.01 3.91
N ALA A 189 19.95 0.54 3.81
CA ALA A 189 21.03 1.20 3.05
C ALA A 189 21.76 0.21 2.12
N PRO A 190 22.44 0.68 1.06
CA PRO A 190 23.20 -0.15 0.11
C PRO A 190 24.27 -1.04 0.74
N ASN A 191 24.88 -0.58 1.85
CA ASN A 191 25.89 -1.34 2.59
C ASN A 191 25.31 -2.48 3.46
N GLY A 192 23.98 -2.66 3.44
CA GLY A 192 23.26 -3.67 4.21
C GLY A 192 22.88 -3.24 5.63
N ALA A 193 23.09 -1.98 6.00
CA ALA A 193 22.54 -1.44 7.24
C ALA A 193 21.01 -1.35 7.15
N TRP A 194 20.37 -1.53 8.29
CA TRP A 194 18.92 -1.47 8.42
C TRP A 194 18.55 -1.05 9.84
N ALA A 195 17.35 -0.52 10.00
CA ALA A 195 16.70 -0.39 11.31
C ALA A 195 15.18 -0.37 11.15
N SER A 196 14.50 -0.83 12.19
CA SER A 196 13.05 -0.76 12.32
C SER A 196 12.68 0.09 13.53
N SER A 197 11.55 0.78 13.45
CA SER A 197 10.90 1.40 14.59
C SER A 197 9.42 1.07 14.57
N SER A 198 8.83 0.83 15.72
CA SER A 198 7.40 0.53 15.85
C SER A 198 6.88 1.01 17.18
N ARG A 199 5.56 1.16 17.30
CA ARG A 199 4.93 1.46 18.57
C ARG A 199 5.24 0.37 19.61
N SER A 200 5.77 0.78 20.76
CA SER A 200 6.22 -0.13 21.82
C SER A 200 5.08 -0.74 22.65
N ALA A 201 3.92 -0.06 22.78
CA ALA A 201 2.74 -0.58 23.51
C ALA A 201 1.42 0.08 23.07
N PRO A 202 0.27 -0.63 23.12
CA PRO A 202 -1.06 -0.04 22.98
C PRO A 202 -1.32 1.01 24.08
N GLY A 203 -1.82 2.19 23.72
CA GLY A 203 -2.22 3.23 24.69
C GLY A 203 -1.18 4.31 25.01
N SER A 204 0.03 4.28 24.43
CA SER A 204 0.96 5.41 24.52
C SER A 204 0.40 6.61 23.75
N ARG A 205 0.07 7.71 24.44
CA ARG A 205 -0.41 8.96 23.81
C ARG A 205 0.69 9.71 23.05
N GLN A 206 1.95 9.32 23.21
CA GLN A 206 3.05 9.97 22.52
C GLN A 206 3.06 9.54 21.06
N GLN A 207 2.86 10.50 20.16
CA GLN A 207 3.10 10.30 18.73
C GLN A 207 4.58 9.96 18.56
N LEU A 208 4.84 8.73 18.12
CA LEU A 208 6.18 8.23 17.89
C LEU A 208 6.53 8.48 16.43
N ASP A 209 7.55 9.29 16.16
CA ASP A 209 8.10 9.48 14.82
C ASP A 209 8.88 8.22 14.40
N VAL A 210 8.13 7.15 14.06
CA VAL A 210 8.74 5.86 13.67
C VAL A 210 9.64 6.01 12.46
N VAL A 211 9.33 6.92 11.53
CA VAL A 211 10.17 7.19 10.37
C VAL A 211 11.50 7.79 10.81
N GLY A 212 11.47 8.89 11.57
CA GLY A 212 12.68 9.55 12.08
C GLY A 212 13.58 8.59 12.86
N TYR A 213 13.00 7.82 13.79
CA TYR A 213 13.77 6.85 14.57
C TYR A 213 14.38 5.72 13.74
N ALA A 214 13.63 5.16 12.77
CA ALA A 214 14.16 4.12 11.88
C ALA A 214 15.30 4.66 11.02
N MET A 215 15.12 5.86 10.44
CA MET A 215 16.13 6.51 9.60
C MET A 215 17.39 6.86 10.39
N GLU A 216 17.27 7.48 11.56
CA GLU A 216 18.40 7.82 12.42
C GLU A 216 19.16 6.56 12.86
N SER A 217 18.45 5.54 13.34
CA SER A 217 19.05 4.30 13.82
C SER A 217 19.75 3.53 12.71
N CYS A 218 19.16 3.48 11.51
CA CYS A 218 19.79 2.88 10.34
C CYS A 218 21.10 3.62 9.99
N ASN A 219 21.05 4.96 9.97
CA ASN A 219 22.19 5.79 9.57
C ASN A 219 23.39 5.74 10.52
N ARG A 220 23.23 5.22 11.75
CA ARG A 220 24.38 4.88 12.63
C ARG A 220 25.36 3.89 12.00
N ARG A 221 24.89 3.10 11.03
CA ARG A 221 25.70 2.11 10.29
C ARG A 221 25.56 2.26 8.77
N GLY A 222 24.62 3.08 8.29
CA GLY A 222 24.30 3.25 6.87
C GLY A 222 24.99 4.42 6.17
N ASN A 223 25.96 5.09 6.80
CA ASN A 223 26.75 6.18 6.21
C ASN A 223 25.93 7.36 5.64
N GLY A 224 24.73 7.61 6.17
CA GLY A 224 23.84 8.65 5.63
C GLY A 224 23.05 8.24 4.39
N GLU A 225 23.22 7.00 3.91
CA GLU A 225 22.58 6.49 2.69
C GLU A 225 21.31 5.67 2.97
N CYS A 226 20.85 5.60 4.22
CA CYS A 226 19.61 4.90 4.52
C CYS A 226 18.43 5.58 3.84
N LYS A 227 17.52 4.76 3.31
CA LYS A 227 16.24 5.16 2.72
C LYS A 227 15.12 4.33 3.33
N LEU A 228 13.94 4.93 3.45
CA LEU A 228 12.74 4.26 3.93
C LEU A 228 12.28 3.22 2.90
N TYR A 229 12.13 1.97 3.34
CA TYR A 229 11.62 0.87 2.52
C TYR A 229 10.13 0.66 2.72
N ALA A 230 9.69 0.58 3.98
CA ALA A 230 8.29 0.35 4.33
C ALA A 230 7.81 1.28 5.44
N LEU A 231 6.55 1.68 5.35
CA LEU A 231 5.82 2.46 6.35
C LEU A 231 4.44 1.84 6.53
N ASP A 232 4.17 1.35 7.73
CA ASP A 232 2.98 0.57 8.08
C ASP A 232 2.80 -0.63 7.13
N GLU A 233 1.79 -0.58 6.28
CA GLU A 233 1.45 -1.62 5.30
C GLU A 233 1.92 -1.28 3.88
N HIS A 234 2.67 -0.19 3.70
CA HIS A 234 3.07 0.31 2.39
C HIS A 234 4.56 0.10 2.14
N VAL A 235 4.90 -0.51 1.00
CA VAL A 235 6.26 -0.48 0.45
C VAL A 235 6.44 0.84 -0.30
N VAL A 236 7.21 1.76 0.28
CA VAL A 236 7.44 3.13 -0.22
C VAL A 236 8.77 3.27 -0.98
N TRP A 237 9.52 2.17 -1.09
CA TRP A 237 10.80 2.12 -1.75
C TRP A 237 10.72 2.54 -3.23
N ARG A 238 11.67 3.37 -3.65
CA ARG A 238 11.93 3.70 -5.05
C ARG A 238 13.33 3.21 -5.37
N SER A 239 13.47 2.24 -6.28
CA SER A 239 14.77 2.01 -6.90
C SER A 239 15.15 3.31 -7.61
N ASP A 240 16.30 3.88 -7.27
CA ASP A 240 16.87 4.95 -8.08
C ASP A 240 16.97 4.38 -9.51
N ARG A 241 16.38 5.09 -10.48
CA ARG A 241 16.47 4.71 -11.89
C ARG A 241 17.87 4.98 -12.41
#